data_AF-A0A0N4UDN3-F1
#
_entry.id   AF-A0A0N4UDN3-F1
#
_cell.length_a   1.000
_cell.length_b   1.000
_cell.length_c   1.000
_cell.angle_alpha   90.00
_cell.angle_beta   90.00
_cell.angle_gamma   90.00
#
_symmetry.space_group_name_H-M   'P 1'
#
loop_
_entity.id
_entity.type
_entity.pdbx_description
1 polymer ?
#
loop_
_entity_poly.entity_id
_entity_poly.type
_entity_poly.pdbx_seq_one_letter_code
_entity_poly.pdbx_strand_id
1 'polypeptide(L)'
;MKVKRYKRMKRIISIYRNNFNFHPPFRVLVDGTFALAALKNQINLREQMPKYLNEVVPIFNLLEKNNYGPKPASVCLYDMARKMRKNETKYFIATQDHELTDSLRELIGVPILFIKFKSILIDKISVSTLQVGKSFLFCNNFRKFILLVT
;
A
#
# COMPACT_ATOMS: atom_id res chain seq x y z
N MET A 1 -8.47 -17.34 -13.44
CA MET A 1 -8.22 -16.78 -12.09
C MET A 1 -7.10 -15.72 -12.04
N LYS A 2 -5.89 -16.00 -12.58
CA LYS A 2 -4.74 -15.07 -12.56
C LYS A 2 -5.02 -13.72 -13.25
N VAL A 3 -5.66 -13.72 -14.42
CA VAL A 3 -5.96 -12.47 -15.17
C VAL A 3 -6.83 -11.50 -14.37
N LYS A 4 -7.90 -11.98 -13.73
CA LYS A 4 -8.79 -11.14 -12.90
C LYS A 4 -8.02 -10.50 -11.73
N ARG A 5 -7.09 -11.25 -11.11
CA ARG A 5 -6.21 -10.76 -10.04
C ARG A 5 -5.31 -9.62 -10.51
N TYR A 6 -4.64 -9.76 -11.65
CA TYR A 6 -3.79 -8.68 -12.19
C TYR A 6 -4.62 -7.46 -12.65
N LYS A 7 -5.79 -7.69 -13.24
CA LYS A 7 -6.71 -6.60 -13.63
C LYS A 7 -7.19 -5.81 -12.40
N ARG A 8 -7.54 -6.50 -11.31
CA ARG A 8 -7.89 -5.87 -10.03
C ARG A 8 -6.72 -5.07 -9.47
N MET A 9 -5.53 -5.67 -9.44
CA MET A 9 -4.31 -4.99 -9.01
C MET A 9 -4.10 -3.69 -9.81
N LYS A 10 -3.99 -3.77 -11.15
CA LYS A 10 -3.75 -2.58 -11.99
C LYS A 10 -4.72 -1.42 -11.71
N ARG A 11 -6.01 -1.70 -11.49
CA ARG A 11 -7.00 -0.68 -11.11
C ARG A 11 -6.69 -0.03 -9.76
N ILE A 12 -6.32 -0.83 -8.77
CA ILE A 12 -6.02 -0.34 -7.43
C ILE A 12 -4.73 0.49 -7.42
N ILE A 13 -3.65 0.00 -8.05
CA ILE A 13 -2.40 0.78 -8.21
C ILE A 13 -2.70 2.12 -8.88
N SER A 14 -3.50 2.15 -9.95
CA SER A 14 -3.83 3.39 -10.67
C SER A 14 -4.42 4.46 -9.75
N ILE A 15 -5.31 4.07 -8.83
CA ILE A 15 -5.90 4.98 -7.85
C ILE A 15 -4.83 5.53 -6.89
N TYR A 16 -3.92 4.68 -6.40
CA TYR A 16 -2.83 5.13 -5.52
C TYR A 16 -1.81 6.02 -6.26
N ARG A 17 -1.52 5.75 -7.54
CA ARG A 17 -0.64 6.60 -8.36
C ARG A 17 -1.25 7.99 -8.53
N ASN A 18 -2.51 8.04 -8.96
CA ASN A 18 -3.16 9.29 -9.38
C ASN A 18 -3.55 10.19 -8.19
N ASN A 19 -3.95 9.60 -7.06
CA ASN A 19 -4.50 10.38 -5.94
C ASN A 19 -3.52 10.53 -4.77
N PHE A 20 -2.53 9.64 -4.65
CA PHE A 20 -1.64 9.58 -3.49
C PHE A 20 -0.16 9.60 -3.87
N ASN A 21 0.16 9.91 -5.13
CA ASN A 21 1.52 10.05 -5.65
C ASN A 21 2.41 8.82 -5.43
N PHE A 22 1.83 7.62 -5.46
CA PHE A 22 2.64 6.40 -5.47
C PHE A 22 3.34 6.26 -6.81
N HIS A 23 4.67 6.25 -6.82
CA HIS A 23 5.47 6.06 -8.03
C HIS A 23 6.51 4.98 -7.79
N PRO A 24 6.87 4.20 -8.83
CA PRO A 24 8.02 3.31 -8.76
C PRO A 24 9.31 4.08 -8.42
N PRO A 25 10.25 3.47 -7.68
CA PRO A 25 10.21 2.11 -7.16
C PRO A 25 9.22 1.97 -5.99
N PHE A 26 8.33 0.98 -6.05
CA PHE A 26 7.33 0.77 -5.02
C PHE A 26 7.96 0.17 -3.77
N ARG A 27 7.98 0.94 -2.68
CA ARG A 27 8.57 0.53 -1.42
C ARG A 27 7.57 -0.33 -0.65
N VAL A 28 7.95 -1.53 -0.22
CA VAL A 28 7.10 -2.41 0.59
C VAL A 28 7.71 -2.55 1.99
N LEU A 29 6.94 -2.22 3.03
CA LEU A 29 7.28 -2.50 4.42
C LEU A 29 6.69 -3.84 4.82
N VAL A 30 7.57 -4.81 5.10
CA VAL A 30 7.19 -6.16 5.52
C VAL A 30 7.31 -6.29 7.03
N ASP A 31 6.26 -6.82 7.64
CA ASP A 31 6.26 -7.19 9.06
C ASP A 31 6.66 -8.67 9.29
N GLY A 32 6.85 -9.04 10.55
CA GLY A 32 7.21 -10.41 10.91
C GLY A 32 6.13 -11.44 10.56
N THR A 33 4.84 -11.08 10.66
CA THR A 33 3.73 -12.00 10.39
C THR A 33 3.64 -12.37 8.92
N PHE A 34 3.85 -11.41 8.03
CA PHE A 34 3.89 -11.58 6.59
C PHE A 34 5.13 -12.34 6.15
N ALA A 35 6.30 -12.02 6.72
CA ALA A 35 7.53 -12.77 6.46
C ALA A 35 7.39 -14.25 6.83
N LEU A 36 6.83 -14.53 8.02
CA LEU A 36 6.53 -15.89 8.46
C LEU A 36 5.53 -16.58 7.52
N ALA A 37 4.48 -15.89 7.08
CA ALA A 37 3.52 -16.45 6.13
C ALA A 37 4.14 -16.73 4.76
N ALA A 38 5.05 -15.87 4.28
CA ALA A 38 5.78 -16.08 3.05
C ALA A 38 6.66 -17.34 3.14
N LEU A 39 7.36 -17.52 4.26
CA LEU A 39 8.19 -18.69 4.53
C LEU A 39 7.34 -19.97 4.55
N LYS A 40 6.24 -19.98 5.32
CA LYS A 40 5.31 -21.12 5.41
C LYS A 40 4.71 -21.53 4.06
N ASN A 41 4.46 -20.55 3.18
CA ASN A 41 3.88 -20.80 1.86
C ASN A 41 4.94 -20.96 0.74
N GLN A 42 6.23 -20.98 1.08
CA GLN A 42 7.36 -21.07 0.13
C GLN A 42 7.31 -19.99 -0.96
N ILE A 43 6.98 -18.75 -0.57
CA ILE A 43 6.87 -17.61 -1.46
C ILE A 43 8.18 -16.82 -1.40
N ASN A 44 8.96 -16.85 -2.48
CA ASN A 44 10.11 -15.95 -2.62
C ASN A 44 9.63 -14.52 -2.87
N LEU A 45 9.68 -13.68 -1.84
CA LEU A 45 9.22 -12.28 -1.93
C LEU A 45 9.98 -11.47 -2.97
N ARG A 46 11.29 -11.70 -3.12
CA ARG A 46 12.16 -10.96 -4.04
C ARG A 46 11.76 -11.16 -5.50
N GLU A 47 11.22 -12.32 -5.85
CA GLU A 47 10.74 -12.62 -7.21
C GLU A 47 9.25 -12.30 -7.37
N GLN A 48 8.44 -12.70 -6.40
CA GLN A 48 6.98 -12.64 -6.52
C GLN A 48 6.46 -11.21 -6.39
N MET A 49 7.12 -10.35 -5.62
CA MET A 49 6.66 -8.96 -5.46
C MET A 49 6.83 -8.13 -6.74
N PRO A 50 8.03 -8.04 -7.34
CA PRO A 50 8.19 -7.35 -8.62
C PRO A 50 7.29 -7.93 -9.72
N LYS A 51 7.15 -9.26 -9.77
CA LYS A 51 6.29 -9.94 -10.74
C LYS A 51 4.81 -9.60 -10.56
N TYR A 52 4.34 -9.48 -9.31
CA TYR A 52 2.93 -9.18 -9.04
C TYR A 52 2.57 -7.71 -9.31
N LEU A 53 3.45 -6.79 -8.90
CA LEU A 53 3.25 -5.35 -9.07
C LEU A 53 3.68 -4.85 -10.46
N ASN A 54 4.41 -5.68 -11.22
CA ASN A 54 4.96 -5.38 -12.55
C ASN A 54 5.85 -4.13 -12.56
N GLU A 55 6.62 -3.94 -11.49
CA GLU A 55 7.47 -2.77 -11.25
C GLU A 55 8.65 -3.20 -10.37
N VAL A 56 9.65 -2.32 -10.20
CA VAL A 56 10.74 -2.52 -9.22
C VAL A 56 10.21 -2.31 -7.80
N VAL A 57 10.48 -3.28 -6.92
CA VAL A 57 9.92 -3.31 -5.56
C VAL A 57 11.02 -3.54 -4.51
N PRO A 58 11.61 -2.47 -3.95
CA PRO A 58 12.47 -2.57 -2.79
C PRO A 58 11.65 -2.96 -1.56
N ILE A 59 12.08 -4.03 -0.90
CA ILE A 59 11.45 -4.57 0.31
C ILE A 59 12.26 -4.10 1.51
N PHE A 60 11.59 -3.50 2.49
CA PHE A 60 12.16 -3.02 3.74
C PHE A 60 11.52 -3.77 4.91
N ASN A 61 12.30 -4.04 5.93
CA ASN A 61 11.77 -4.49 7.22
C ASN A 61 11.55 -3.26 8.14
N LEU A 62 10.85 -3.44 9.26
CA LEU A 62 10.67 -2.36 10.23
C LEU A 62 12.00 -1.93 10.89
N LEU A 63 12.94 -2.86 11.04
CA LEU A 63 14.20 -2.62 11.74
C LEU A 63 15.02 -1.55 11.03
N GLU A 64 15.03 -1.53 9.70
CA GLU A 64 15.71 -0.52 8.87
C GLU A 64 15.06 0.87 8.94
N LYS A 65 13.86 1.00 9.50
CA LYS A 65 13.09 2.26 9.50
C LYS A 65 12.77 2.80 10.89
N ASN A 66 13.06 2.06 11.95
CA ASN A 66 12.66 2.48 13.27
C ASN A 66 13.59 3.57 13.85
N ASN A 67 13.16 4.82 13.73
CA ASN A 67 13.78 5.97 14.41
C ASN A 67 13.19 6.23 15.81
N TYR A 68 12.30 5.37 16.32
CA TYR A 68 11.46 5.68 17.48
C TYR A 68 11.41 4.52 18.49
N GLY A 69 12.51 4.31 19.23
CA GLY A 69 12.54 3.53 20.47
C GLY A 69 11.94 2.10 20.43
N PRO A 70 11.83 1.44 21.60
CA PRO A 70 11.16 0.15 21.69
C PRO A 70 9.64 0.37 21.64
N LYS A 71 9.04 0.08 20.48
CA LYS A 71 7.59 0.02 20.28
C LYS A 71 7.20 -1.34 19.70
N PRO A 72 5.96 -1.82 19.96
CA PRO A 72 5.42 -2.96 19.24
C PRO A 72 5.42 -2.71 17.73
N ALA A 73 5.69 -3.76 16.95
CA ALA A 73 5.80 -3.67 15.49
C ALA A 73 4.54 -3.11 14.82
N SER A 74 3.35 -3.52 15.30
CA SER A 74 2.06 -3.05 14.79
C SER A 74 1.88 -1.55 14.98
N VAL A 75 2.19 -1.04 16.18
CA VAL A 75 2.15 0.39 16.51
C VAL A 75 3.12 1.18 15.63
N CYS A 76 4.34 0.67 15.45
CA CYS A 76 5.35 1.30 14.61
C CYS A 76 4.89 1.40 13.14
N LEU A 77 4.31 0.32 12.58
CA LEU A 77 3.73 0.31 11.25
C LEU A 77 2.58 1.30 11.10
N TYR A 78 1.68 1.33 12.07
CA TYR A 78 0.55 2.27 12.06
C TYR A 78 1.05 3.72 12.06
N ASP A 79 2.02 4.05 12.91
CA ASP A 79 2.65 5.38 12.95
C ASP A 79 3.31 5.76 11.62
N MET A 80 4.04 4.83 11.00
CA MET A 80 4.65 5.05 9.68
C MET A 80 3.60 5.27 8.59
N ALA A 81 2.57 4.43 8.54
CA ALA A 81 1.49 4.53 7.58
C ALA A 81 0.71 5.86 7.74
N ARG A 82 0.46 6.27 8.98
CA ARG A 82 -0.19 7.56 9.28
C ARG A 82 0.64 8.75 8.78
N LYS A 83 1.97 8.70 8.95
CA LYS A 83 2.89 9.76 8.49
C LYS A 83 2.97 9.89 6.97
N MET A 84 2.62 8.84 6.20
CA MET A 84 2.61 8.88 4.74
C MET A 84 1.68 9.97 4.16
N ARG A 85 0.69 10.47 4.90
CA ARG A 85 -0.14 11.57 4.41
C ARG A 85 0.64 12.88 4.24
N LYS A 86 1.60 13.12 5.11
CA LYS A 86 2.42 14.35 5.10
C LYS A 86 3.74 14.13 4.36
N ASN A 87 4.31 12.93 4.48
CA ASN A 87 5.62 12.63 3.91
C ASN A 87 5.53 12.35 2.41
N GLU A 88 6.57 12.71 1.65
CA GLU A 88 6.69 12.33 0.24
C GLU A 88 6.88 10.82 0.06
N THR A 89 7.57 10.20 1.01
CA THR A 89 7.84 8.76 0.94
C THR A 89 6.56 7.96 1.22
N LYS A 90 6.20 7.10 0.26
CA LYS A 90 5.04 6.20 0.33
C LYS A 90 5.48 4.74 0.42
N TYR A 91 4.71 3.94 1.15
CA TYR A 91 4.95 2.52 1.32
C TYR A 91 3.67 1.71 1.08
N PHE A 92 3.83 0.49 0.56
CA PHE A 92 2.85 -0.57 0.74
C PHE A 92 3.14 -1.27 2.06
N ILE A 93 2.11 -1.50 2.86
CA ILE A 93 2.26 -2.24 4.12
C ILE A 93 1.92 -3.70 3.85
N ALA A 94 2.86 -4.61 4.12
CA ALA A 94 2.69 -6.04 3.96
C ALA A 94 2.61 -6.70 5.35
N THR A 95 1.40 -7.13 5.73
CA THR A 95 1.11 -7.72 7.05
C THR A 95 0.06 -8.83 6.94
N GLN A 96 0.04 -9.75 7.90
CA GLN A 96 -1.02 -10.74 8.10
C GLN A 96 -1.80 -10.51 9.39
N ASP A 97 -1.48 -9.45 10.12
CA ASP A 97 -2.18 -9.03 11.33
C ASP A 97 -3.53 -8.40 10.96
N HIS A 98 -4.62 -9.02 11.39
CA HIS A 98 -5.98 -8.58 11.10
C HIS A 98 -6.34 -7.28 11.82
N GLU A 99 -5.95 -7.12 13.08
CA GLU A 99 -6.25 -5.93 13.88
C GLU A 99 -5.53 -4.70 13.33
N LEU A 100 -4.25 -4.89 12.97
CA LEU A 100 -3.47 -3.86 12.29
C LEU A 100 -4.08 -3.53 10.92
N THR A 101 -4.48 -4.53 10.15
CA THR A 101 -5.10 -4.31 8.83
C THR A 101 -6.36 -3.47 8.94
N ASP A 102 -7.23 -3.75 9.92
CA ASP A 102 -8.46 -2.99 10.13
C ASP A 102 -8.16 -1.54 10.52
N SER A 103 -7.21 -1.33 11.43
CA SER A 103 -6.73 0.01 11.81
C SER A 103 -6.15 0.78 10.61
N LEU A 104 -5.39 0.10 9.74
CA LEU A 104 -4.81 0.70 8.54
C LEU A 104 -5.86 1.04 7.48
N ARG A 105 -6.97 0.30 7.38
CA ARG A 105 -8.07 0.60 6.44
C ARG A 105 -8.76 1.93 6.74
N GLU A 106 -8.79 2.34 8.01
CA GLU A 106 -9.30 3.64 8.40
C GLU A 106 -8.44 4.79 7.86
N LEU A 107 -7.14 4.53 7.65
CA LEU A 107 -6.23 5.50 7.06
C LEU A 107 -6.43 5.61 5.55
N ILE A 108 -6.74 6.83 5.10
CA ILE A 108 -6.81 7.21 3.69
C ILE A 108 -5.42 7.08 3.05
N GLY A 109 -5.36 6.43 1.88
CA GLY A 109 -4.16 6.42 1.03
C GLY A 109 -3.12 5.37 1.42
N VAL A 110 -3.49 4.37 2.22
CA VAL A 110 -2.59 3.28 2.62
C VAL A 110 -2.94 2.00 1.84
N PRO A 111 -2.07 1.50 0.95
CA PRO A 111 -2.23 0.21 0.31
C PRO A 111 -1.65 -0.91 1.17
N ILE A 112 -2.43 -1.98 1.35
CA ILE A 112 -2.09 -3.13 2.17
C ILE A 112 -1.90 -4.37 1.30
N LEU A 113 -0.87 -5.17 1.57
CA LEU A 113 -0.59 -6.46 0.94
C LEU A 113 -0.71 -7.57 1.99
N PHE A 114 -1.29 -8.70 1.60
CA PHE A 114 -1.41 -9.89 2.44
C PHE A 114 -1.19 -11.17 1.62
N ILE A 115 -0.96 -12.31 2.25
CA ILE A 115 -0.82 -13.60 1.55
C ILE A 115 -2.08 -14.43 1.74
N LYS A 116 -2.69 -14.86 0.63
CA LYS A 116 -3.81 -15.82 0.63
C LYS A 116 -3.67 -16.78 -0.55
N PHE A 117 -4.03 -18.05 -0.34
CA PHE A 117 -3.91 -19.10 -1.36
C PHE A 117 -2.50 -19.17 -1.98
N LYS A 118 -1.46 -19.21 -1.15
CA LYS A 118 -0.03 -19.21 -1.56
C LYS A 118 0.35 -18.07 -2.51
N SER A 119 -0.31 -16.91 -2.39
CA SER A 119 -0.10 -15.79 -3.31
C SER A 119 -0.28 -14.44 -2.64
N ILE A 120 0.54 -13.46 -3.01
CA ILE A 120 0.51 -12.10 -2.41
C ILE A 120 -0.59 -11.26 -3.06
N LEU A 121 -1.58 -10.77 -2.33
CA LEU A 121 -2.68 -9.99 -2.87
C LEU A 121 -2.63 -8.57 -2.31
N ILE A 122 -3.00 -7.60 -3.14
CA ILE A 122 -3.37 -6.28 -2.63
C ILE A 122 -4.79 -6.29 -2.08
N ASP A 123 -4.99 -5.63 -0.95
CA ASP A 123 -6.29 -5.45 -0.36
C ASP A 123 -7.22 -4.61 -1.22
N LYS A 124 -8.53 -4.76 -0.99
CA LYS A 124 -9.51 -3.82 -1.55
C LYS A 124 -9.20 -2.41 -1.03
N ILE A 125 -9.50 -1.42 -1.85
CA ILE A 125 -9.37 -0.02 -1.46
C ILE A 125 -10.36 0.24 -0.32
N SER A 126 -9.89 0.89 0.75
CA SER A 126 -10.76 1.25 1.86
C SER A 126 -11.81 2.27 1.45
N VAL A 127 -12.95 2.24 2.12
CA VAL A 127 -14.05 3.20 1.88
C VAL A 127 -13.55 4.63 2.07
N SER A 128 -12.76 4.87 3.12
CA SER A 128 -12.11 6.15 3.41
C SER A 128 -11.27 6.64 2.24
N THR A 129 -10.49 5.75 1.62
CA THR A 129 -9.64 6.08 0.46
C THR A 129 -10.47 6.37 -0.79
N LEU A 130 -11.56 5.64 -1.02
CA LEU A 130 -12.45 5.84 -2.17
C LEU A 130 -13.20 7.18 -2.12
N GLN A 131 -13.65 7.61 -0.94
CA GLN A 131 -14.39 8.86 -0.78
C GLN A 131 -13.54 10.08 -1.16
N VAL A 132 -12.29 10.13 -0.70
CA VAL A 132 -11.37 11.24 -1.05
C VAL A 132 -11.04 11.24 -2.53
N GLY A 133 -10.92 10.08 -3.17
CA GLY A 133 -10.67 10.01 -4.61
C GLY A 133 -11.71 10.79 -5.42
N LYS A 134 -12.99 10.75 -5.02
CA LYS A 134 -14.05 11.53 -5.68
C LYS A 134 -13.87 13.04 -5.46
N SER A 135 -13.54 13.45 -4.25
CA SER A 135 -13.30 14.87 -3.91
C SER A 135 -12.05 15.44 -4.61
N PHE A 136 -10.97 14.67 -4.69
CA PHE A 136 -9.74 15.08 -5.37
C PHE A 136 -9.92 15.15 -6.90
N LEU A 137 -10.66 14.20 -7.49
CA LEU A 137 -11.06 14.26 -8.91
C LEU A 137 -11.91 15.50 -9.19
N PHE A 138 -12.84 15.84 -8.30
CA PHE A 138 -13.63 17.07 -8.41
C PHE A 138 -12.76 18.32 -8.36
N CYS A 139 -11.84 18.41 -7.39
CA CYS A 139 -10.95 19.57 -7.25
C CYS A 139 -9.96 19.70 -8.42
N ASN A 140 -9.40 18.60 -8.93
CA ASN A 140 -8.54 18.62 -10.11
C ASN A 140 -9.29 19.03 -11.39
N ASN A 141 -10.52 18.53 -11.58
CA ASN A 141 -11.37 18.97 -12.68
C ASN A 141 -11.76 20.44 -12.54
N PHE A 142 -12.05 20.91 -11.32
CA PHE A 142 -12.34 22.31 -11.05
C PHE A 142 -11.12 23.21 -11.30
N ARG A 143 -9.92 22.78 -10.91
CA ARG A 143 -8.67 23.51 -11.18
C ARG A 143 -8.35 23.56 -12.68
N LYS A 144 -8.55 22.45 -13.41
CA LYS A 144 -8.47 22.44 -14.89
C LYS A 144 -9.52 23.34 -15.52
N PHE A 145 -10.73 23.36 -14.98
CA PHE A 145 -11.81 24.23 -15.45
C PHE A 145 -11.42 25.70 -15.26
N ILE A 146 -10.98 26.11 -14.07
CA ILE A 146 -10.49 27.47 -13.81
C ILE A 146 -9.39 27.87 -14.80
N LEU A 147 -8.38 27.01 -15.01
CA LEU A 147 -7.29 27.27 -15.96
C LEU A 147 -7.74 27.39 -17.44
N LEU A 148 -8.95 26.94 -17.78
CA LEU A 148 -9.52 27.06 -19.14
C LEU A 148 -10.37 28.32 -19.31
N VAL A 149 -10.78 28.98 -18.22
CA VAL A 149 -11.62 30.20 -18.24
C VAL A 149 -10.89 31.48 -17.82
N THR A 150 -9.63 31.38 -17.41
CA THR A 150 -8.72 32.51 -17.13
C THR A 150 -7.61 32.57 -18.18
#